data_AF-A0A4Q3V4A7-F1
#
_entry.id   AF-A0A4Q3V4A7-F1
#
_cell.length_a   1.000
_cell.length_b   1.000
_cell.length_c   1.000
_cell.angle_alpha   90.00
_cell.angle_beta   90.00
_cell.angle_gamma   90.00
#
_symmetry.space_group_name_H-M   'P 1'
#
loop_
_entity.id
_entity.type
_entity.pdbx_description
1 polymer ?
#
loop_
_entity_poly.entity_id
_entity_poly.type
_entity_poly.pdbx_seq_one_letter_code
_entity_poly.pdbx_strand_id
1 'polypeptide(L)' 'IVPMDLANLRDLQKWKNAQPEKLRLMLAYDKNALGEEVPDPYYGNLEDFKTVAAMLEPACQALADEIQANPSVSSAT' A
#
# COMPACT_ATOMS: atom_id res chain seq x y z
N ILE A 1 -2.86 -0.23 -8.13
CA ILE A 1 -3.25 0.80 -7.13
C ILE A 1 -3.01 0.17 -5.78
N VAL A 2 -2.39 0.88 -4.84
CA VAL A 2 -2.03 0.35 -3.52
C VAL A 2 -2.86 1.09 -2.45
N PRO A 3 -3.87 0.47 -1.84
CA PRO A 3 -4.61 1.05 -0.72
C PRO A 3 -3.77 1.15 0.56
N MET A 4 -4.00 2.21 1.34
CA MET A 4 -3.31 2.44 2.62
C MET A 4 -4.00 1.72 3.79
N ASP A 5 -5.32 1.56 3.71
CA ASP A 5 -6.15 0.95 4.74
C ASP A 5 -7.28 0.08 4.12
N LEU A 6 -8.07 -0.58 4.97
CA LEU A 6 -9.18 -1.44 4.56
C LEU A 6 -10.35 -0.63 3.98
N ALA A 7 -10.53 0.63 4.39
CA ALA A 7 -11.57 1.49 3.84
C ALA A 7 -11.29 1.83 2.37
N ASN A 8 -10.06 2.22 2.06
CA ASN A 8 -9.53 2.46 0.73
C ASN A 8 -9.68 1.20 -0.13
N LEU A 9 -9.27 0.04 0.40
CA LEU A 9 -9.39 -1.25 -0.30
C LEU A 9 -10.85 -1.54 -0.67
N ARG A 10 -11.75 -1.42 0.32
CA ARG A 10 -13.19 -1.64 0.13
C ARG A 10 -13.77 -0.69 -0.92
N ASP A 11 -13.31 0.55 -0.98
CA ASP A 11 -13.81 1.52 -1.94
C ASP A 11 -13.26 1.29 -3.34
N LEU A 12 -11.99 0.91 -3.48
CA LEU A 12 -11.39 0.49 -4.74
C LEU A 12 -12.08 -0.76 -5.33
N GLN A 13 -12.46 -1.72 -4.47
CA GLN A 13 -13.17 -2.93 -4.89
C GLN A 13 -14.55 -2.65 -5.52
N LYS A 14 -15.15 -1.50 -5.25
CA LYS A 14 -16.45 -1.09 -5.82
C LYS A 14 -16.31 -0.44 -7.20
N TRP A 15 -15.10 -0.16 -7.67
CA TRP A 15 -14.90 0.50 -8.97
C TRP A 15 -15.29 -0.42 -10.12
N LYS A 16 -15.89 0.14 -11.18
CA LYS A 16 -16.42 -0.60 -12.33
C LYS A 16 -15.40 -1.54 -12.99
N ASN A 17 -14.13 -1.14 -13.03
CA ASN A 17 -13.02 -1.90 -13.64
C ASN A 17 -11.99 -2.32 -12.58
N ALA A 18 -12.43 -2.54 -11.33
CA ALA A 18 -11.56 -3.05 -10.29
C ALA A 18 -10.93 -4.39 -10.73
N GLN A 19 -9.67 -4.58 -10.37
CA GLN A 19 -8.93 -5.84 -10.51
C GLN A 19 -8.55 -6.28 -9.10
N PRO A 20 -9.48 -6.90 -8.34
CA PRO A 20 -9.27 -7.21 -6.92
C PRO A 20 -8.01 -8.03 -6.65
N GLU A 21 -7.62 -8.89 -7.58
CA GLU A 21 -6.40 -9.70 -7.55
C GLU A 21 -5.11 -8.87 -7.59
N LYS A 22 -5.19 -7.61 -8.06
CA LYS A 22 -4.08 -6.65 -8.06
C LYS A 22 -4.13 -5.67 -6.88
N LEU A 23 -5.14 -5.75 -6.01
CA LEU A 23 -5.28 -4.87 -4.86
C LEU A 23 -4.71 -5.56 -3.62
N ARG A 24 -3.65 -4.96 -3.08
CA ARG A 24 -2.95 -5.41 -1.87
C ARG A 24 -2.63 -4.18 -1.01
N LEU A 25 -2.85 -4.26 0.30
CA LEU A 25 -2.55 -3.18 1.24
C LEU A 25 -1.06 -2.83 1.21
N MET A 26 -0.73 -1.56 1.43
CA MET A 26 0.66 -1.09 1.42
C MET A 26 1.56 -1.87 2.38
N LEU A 27 1.12 -2.09 3.63
CA LEU A 27 1.93 -2.79 4.62
C LEU A 27 2.08 -4.28 4.36
N ALA A 28 1.23 -4.87 3.51
CA ALA A 28 1.38 -6.27 3.15
C ALA A 28 2.68 -6.53 2.36
N TYR A 29 3.32 -5.50 1.78
CA TYR A 29 4.62 -5.62 1.11
C TYR A 29 5.79 -5.73 2.10
N ASP A 30 5.66 -5.21 3.32
CA ASP A 30 6.68 -5.35 4.36
C ASP A 30 6.41 -6.59 5.23
N LYS A 31 7.34 -7.56 5.19
CA LYS A 31 7.24 -8.80 5.98
C LYS A 31 7.37 -8.57 7.49
N ASN A 32 7.90 -7.41 7.90
CA ASN A 32 8.12 -7.06 9.29
C ASN A 32 7.08 -6.04 9.81
N ALA A 33 6.07 -5.68 9.00
CA ALA A 33 5.02 -4.77 9.42
C ALA A 33 4.29 -5.31 10.67
N LEU A 34 4.07 -4.44 11.66
CA LEU A 34 3.38 -4.78 12.90
C LEU A 34 1.85 -4.60 12.83
N GLY A 35 1.31 -4.43 11.62
CA GLY A 35 -0.10 -4.21 11.35
C GLY A 35 -0.40 -4.22 9.86
N GLU A 36 -1.68 -4.10 9.51
CA GLU A 36 -2.15 -4.19 8.12
C GLU A 36 -2.43 -2.82 7.49
N GLU A 37 -2.79 -1.84 8.30
CA GLU A 37 -3.24 -0.52 7.85
C GLU A 37 -2.24 0.59 8.20
N VAL A 38 -2.09 1.55 7.29
CA VAL A 38 -1.40 2.81 7.56
C VAL A 38 -2.41 3.76 8.21
N PRO A 39 -2.16 4.28 9.44
CA PRO A 39 -3.08 5.19 10.09
C PRO A 39 -3.12 6.54 9.36
N ASP A 40 -4.28 7.20 9.35
CA ASP A 40 -4.42 8.57 8.85
C ASP A 40 -3.81 9.57 9.85
N PRO A 41 -2.73 10.29 9.51
CA PRO A 41 -2.07 11.21 10.43
C PRO A 41 -2.74 12.58 10.49
N TYR A 42 -3.78 12.85 9.68
CA TYR A 42 -4.35 14.19 9.47
C TYR A 42 -4.86 14.87 10.75
N TYR A 43 -5.42 14.10 11.67
CA TYR A 43 -5.94 14.61 12.95
C TYR A 43 -4.92 14.55 14.10
N GLY A 44 -3.69 14.14 13.80
CA GLY A 44 -2.60 13.98 14.75
C GLY A 44 -1.65 15.19 14.80
N ASN A 45 -0.40 14.92 15.13
CA ASN A 45 0.70 15.86 15.16
C ASN A 45 1.84 15.40 14.22
N LEU A 46 2.94 16.15 14.17
CA LEU A 46 4.06 15.86 13.28
C LEU A 46 4.67 14.46 13.48
N GLU A 47 4.66 13.92 14.70
CA GLU A 47 5.18 12.58 14.96
C GLU A 47 4.32 11.51 14.29
N ASP A 48 3.00 11.71 14.18
CA ASP A 48 2.11 10.76 13.49
C ASP A 48 2.46 10.67 12.00
N PHE A 49 2.82 11.79 11.36
CA PHE A 49 3.34 11.80 9.99
C PHE A 49 4.68 11.07 9.87
N LYS A 50 5.58 11.24 10.85
CA LYS A 50 6.87 10.53 10.87
C LYS A 50 6.68 9.03 11.05
N THR A 51 5.73 8.62 11.89
CA THR A 51 5.36 7.21 12.06
C THR A 51 4.85 6.63 10.75
N VAL A 52 3.94 7.32 10.06
CA VAL A 52 3.47 6.90 8.72
C VAL A 52 4.64 6.79 7.73
N ALA A 53 5.53 7.78 7.67
CA ALA A 53 6.70 7.73 6.80
C ALA A 53 7.60 6.51 7.10
N ALA A 54 7.87 6.26 8.38
CA ALA A 54 8.69 5.13 8.82
C ALA A 54 8.04 3.76 8.49
N MET A 55 6.71 3.68 8.45
CA MET A 55 5.99 2.49 7.99
C MET A 55 6.06 2.32 6.47
N LEU A 56 5.96 3.42 5.72
CA LEU A 56 5.96 3.40 4.26
C LEU A 56 7.34 3.09 3.67
N GLU A 57 8.42 3.52 4.31
CA GLU A 57 9.78 3.39 3.77
C GLU A 57 10.21 1.93 3.49
N PRO A 58 10.12 0.99 4.46
CA PRO A 58 10.41 -0.43 4.17
C PRO A 58 9.39 -1.07 3.22
N ALA A 59 8.10 -0.71 3.33
CA ALA A 59 7.05 -1.27 2.48
C ALA A 59 7.21 -0.85 1.00
N CYS A 60 7.58 0.41 0.74
CA CYS A 60 7.88 0.93 -0.59
C CYS A 60 9.13 0.28 -1.17
N GLN A 61 10.17 0.06 -0.37
CA GLN A 61 11.36 -0.65 -0.82
C GLN A 61 11.01 -2.08 -1.26
N ALA A 62 10.25 -2.81 -0.44
CA ALA A 62 9.83 -4.18 -0.77
C ALA A 62 8.95 -4.23 -2.03
N LEU A 63 8.04 -3.27 -2.21
CA LEU A 63 7.24 -3.13 -3.42
C LEU A 63 8.11 -2.86 -4.65
N ALA A 64 9.09 -1.96 -4.55
CA ALA A 64 10.00 -1.63 -5.64
C ALA A 64 10.82 -2.86 -6.07
N ASP A 65 11.34 -3.63 -5.11
CA ASP A 65 12.07 -4.87 -5.36
C ASP A 65 11.19 -5.91 -6.07
N GLU A 66 9.93 -6.07 -5.64
CA GLU A 66 8.95 -6.98 -6.27
C GLU A 66 8.67 -6.60 -7.73
N ILE A 67 8.50 -5.29 -8.02
CA ILE A 67 8.28 -4.78 -9.38
C ILE A 67 9.52 -5.00 -10.26
N GLN A 68 10.71 -4.74 -9.74
CA GLN A 68 11.96 -4.93 -10.48
C GLN A 68 12.21 -6.41 -10.81
N ALA A 69 11.83 -7.31 -9.91
CA ALA A 69 11.92 -8.76 -10.14
C ALA A 69 10.88 -9.26 -11.17
N ASN A 70 9.79 -8.53 -11.40
CA ASN A 70 8.70 -8.90 -12.30
C ASN A 70 8.32 -7.78 -13.29
N PRO A 71 9.19 -7.46 -14.27
CA PRO A 71 8.99 -6.34 -15.20
C PRO A 71 7.78 -6.50 -16.14
N SER A 72 7.19 -7.70 -16.25
CA SER A 72 6.03 -8.01 -17.10
C SER A 72 4.69 -7.41 -16.62
N VAL A 73 4.65 -6.71 -15.48
CA VAL A 73 3.46 -5.92 -15.05
C VAL A 73 3.25 -4.68 -15.95
N SER A 74 4.23 -4.32 -16.78
CA SER A 74 4.15 -3.22 -17.75
C SER A 74 3.59 -3.65 -19.11
N SER A 75 2.35 -4.13 -19.17
CA SER A 75 1.53 -4.13 -20.40
C SER A 75 0.08 -4.47 -20.08
N ALA A 76 -0.70 -3.46 -19.72
CA ALA A 76 -2.13 -3.49 -19.98
C ALA A 76 -2.34 -2.84 -21.35
N THR A 77 -2.76 -3.68 -22.31
CA THR A 77 -3.20 -3.33 -23.66
C THR A 77 -4.48 -2.51 -23.61
#